data_AF-A0A366D707-F1
#
_entry.id   AF-A0A366D707-F1
#
_cell.length_a   1.000
_cell.length_b   1.000
_cell.length_c   1.000
_cell.angle_alpha   90.00
_cell.angle_beta   90.00
_cell.angle_gamma   90.00
#
_symmetry.space_group_name_H-M   'P 1'
#
loop_
_entity.id
_entity.type
_entity.pdbx_description
1 polymer ?
#
loop_
_entity_poly.entity_id
_entity_poly.type
_entity_poly.pdbx_seq_one_letter_code
_entity_poly.pdbx_strand_id
1 'polypeptide(L)'
;MTARSYDLAAMQRFIDVLDKQIDAISGERDAVKRTAEALLLGFSGAAATSFDTAHQGWQSGTGPLIEQLRALRDRVSTALENYIKAEEANRSMTGR
;
A
#
# COMPACT_ATOMS: atom_id res chain seq x y z
N MET A 1 -20.45 9.43 29.66
CA MET A 1 -19.98 9.09 28.29
C MET A 1 -18.61 8.44 28.43
N THR A 2 -18.49 7.16 28.13
CA THR A 2 -17.18 6.50 27.99
C THR A 2 -16.47 7.13 26.79
N ALA A 3 -15.39 7.88 27.03
CA ALA A 3 -14.57 8.42 25.96
C ALA A 3 -14.03 7.24 25.15
N ARG A 4 -14.43 7.14 23.87
CA ARG A 4 -13.82 6.23 22.92
C ARG A 4 -12.40 6.74 22.66
N SER A 5 -11.44 6.23 23.42
CA SER A 5 -10.02 6.46 23.13
C SER A 5 -9.61 5.46 22.05
N TYR A 6 -9.16 5.98 20.90
CA TYR A 6 -8.53 5.17 19.87
C TYR A 6 -7.04 5.05 20.21
N ASP A 7 -6.47 3.86 20.05
CA ASP A 7 -5.03 3.65 20.24
C ASP A 7 -4.27 4.25 19.04
N LEU A 8 -3.90 5.52 19.16
CA LEU A 8 -3.18 6.27 18.12
C LEU A 8 -1.81 5.65 17.82
N ALA A 9 -1.17 5.04 18.81
CA ALA A 9 0.10 4.35 18.63
C ALA A 9 -0.06 3.04 17.84
N ALA A 10 -1.16 2.31 18.03
CA ALA A 10 -1.51 1.17 17.19
C ALA A 10 -1.83 1.60 15.75
N MET A 11 -2.52 2.73 15.55
CA MET A 11 -2.76 3.27 14.20
C MET A 11 -1.47 3.64 13.49
N GLN A 12 -0.53 4.32 14.17
CA GLN A 12 0.79 4.63 13.59
C GLN A 12 1.57 3.36 13.23
N ARG A 13 1.62 2.36 14.13
CA ARG A 13 2.28 1.08 13.85
C ARG A 13 1.65 0.37 12.64
N PHE A 14 0.34 0.46 12.47
CA PHE A 14 -0.34 -0.12 11.32
C PHE A 14 0.03 0.60 10.02
N ILE A 15 0.13 1.92 10.02
CA ILE A 15 0.65 2.70 8.88
C ILE A 15 2.08 2.25 8.53
N ASP A 16 2.96 2.13 9.51
CA ASP A 16 4.35 1.70 9.28
C ASP A 16 4.43 0.28 8.69
N VAL A 17 3.51 -0.61 9.08
CA VAL A 17 3.39 -1.96 8.49
C VAL A 17 2.92 -1.89 7.05
N LEU A 18 1.91 -1.07 6.76
CA LEU A 18 1.42 -0.88 5.39
C LEU A 18 2.50 -0.30 4.49
N ASP A 19 3.26 0.69 4.95
CA ASP A 19 4.36 1.30 4.19
C ASP A 19 5.42 0.23 3.83
N LYS A 20 5.86 -0.56 4.81
CA LYS A 20 6.81 -1.66 4.58
C LYS A 20 6.30 -2.71 3.59
N GLN A 21 5.02 -3.06 3.68
CA GLN A 21 4.41 -4.05 2.80
C GLN A 21 4.26 -3.51 1.36
N ILE A 22 3.85 -2.25 1.21
CA ILE A 22 3.75 -1.57 -0.08
C ILE A 22 5.13 -1.52 -0.75
N ASP A 23 6.17 -1.15 0.00
CA ASP A 23 7.54 -1.10 -0.51
C ASP A 23 8.05 -2.49 -0.93
N ALA A 24 7.84 -3.51 -0.09
CA ALA A 24 8.24 -4.88 -0.39
C ALA A 24 7.55 -5.41 -1.66
N ILE A 25 6.23 -5.28 -1.75
CA ILE A 25 5.44 -5.78 -2.89
C ILE A 25 5.78 -4.99 -4.17
N SER A 26 5.99 -3.68 -4.07
CA SER A 26 6.41 -2.87 -5.22
C SER A 26 7.80 -3.29 -5.72
N GLY A 27 8.74 -3.54 -4.80
CA GLY A 27 10.08 -4.01 -5.14
C GLY A 27 10.08 -5.41 -5.77
N GLU A 28 9.30 -6.35 -5.24
CA GLU A 28 9.11 -7.67 -5.82
C GLU A 28 8.48 -7.58 -7.21
N ARG A 29 7.48 -6.72 -7.39
CA ARG A 29 6.84 -6.49 -8.69
C ARG A 29 7.86 -6.02 -9.74
N ASP A 30 8.71 -5.06 -9.38
CA ASP A 30 9.73 -4.54 -10.27
C ASP A 30 10.86 -5.55 -10.55
N ALA A 31 11.17 -6.42 -9.59
CA ALA A 31 12.11 -7.53 -9.79
C ALA A 31 11.55 -8.58 -10.78
N VAL A 32 10.28 -8.95 -10.63
CA VAL A 32 9.59 -9.88 -11.55
C VAL A 32 9.52 -9.27 -12.95
N LYS A 33 9.19 -7.98 -13.07
CA LYS A 33 9.20 -7.27 -14.36
C LYS A 33 10.54 -7.37 -15.07
N ARG A 34 11.64 -7.00 -14.41
CA ARG A 34 12.99 -7.08 -14.98
C ARG A 34 13.37 -8.50 -15.38
N THR A 35 13.01 -9.48 -14.55
CA THR A 35 13.29 -10.90 -14.83
C THR A 35 12.51 -11.37 -16.06
N ALA A 36 11.24 -11.01 -16.18
CA ALA A 36 10.41 -11.37 -17.32
C ALA A 36 10.90 -10.71 -18.63
N GLU A 37 11.29 -9.44 -18.58
CA GLU A 37 11.90 -8.73 -19.72
C GLU A 37 13.21 -9.41 -20.17
N ALA A 38 14.04 -9.88 -19.24
CA ALA A 38 15.26 -10.62 -19.56
C ALA A 38 14.96 -12.01 -20.18
N LEU A 39 13.96 -12.72 -19.65
CA LEU A 39 13.55 -14.02 -20.20
C LEU A 39 12.98 -13.90 -21.61
N LEU A 40 12.23 -12.83 -21.90
CA LEU A 40 11.66 -12.54 -23.23
C LEU A 40 12.71 -12.50 -24.34
N LEU A 41 13.94 -12.06 -24.04
CA LEU A 41 15.05 -12.04 -25.01
C LEU A 41 15.43 -13.43 -25.53
N GLY A 42 15.15 -14.48 -24.74
CA GLY A 42 15.41 -15.87 -25.11
C GLY A 42 14.25 -16.57 -25.81
N PHE A 43 13.07 -15.95 -25.85
CA PHE A 43 11.89 -16.52 -26.51
C PHE A 43 11.69 -15.93 -27.90
N SER A 44 11.06 -16.70 -28.78
CA SER A 44 10.65 -16.23 -30.11
C SER A 44 9.32 -16.84 -30.53
N GLY A 45 8.68 -16.26 -31.54
CA GLY A 45 7.42 -16.76 -32.09
C GLY A 45 6.27 -16.76 -31.09
N ALA A 46 5.32 -17.69 -31.26
CA ALA A 46 4.09 -17.74 -30.47
C ALA A 46 4.33 -17.83 -28.96
N ALA A 47 5.39 -18.53 -28.52
CA ALA A 47 5.74 -18.65 -27.11
C ALA A 47 6.12 -17.30 -26.48
N ALA A 48 6.88 -16.46 -27.20
CA ALA A 48 7.22 -15.11 -26.74
C ALA A 48 5.97 -14.24 -26.60
N THR A 49 5.05 -14.28 -27.58
CA THR A 49 3.80 -13.54 -27.54
C THR A 49 2.91 -13.97 -26.37
N SER A 50 2.76 -15.28 -26.13
CA SER A 50 1.98 -15.79 -25.01
C SER A 50 2.59 -15.42 -23.66
N PHE A 51 3.92 -15.48 -23.54
CA PHE A 51 4.61 -15.06 -22.32
C PHE A 51 4.44 -13.57 -22.06
N ASP A 52 4.67 -12.71 -23.06
CA ASP A 52 4.48 -11.26 -22.94
C ASP A 52 3.04 -10.91 -22.57
N THR A 53 2.05 -11.53 -23.21
CA THR A 53 0.63 -11.36 -22.88
C THR A 53 0.32 -11.73 -21.43
N ALA A 54 0.81 -12.88 -20.97
CA ALA A 54 0.63 -13.32 -19.59
C ALA A 54 1.32 -12.35 -18.60
N HIS A 55 2.52 -11.89 -18.94
CA HIS A 55 3.27 -10.95 -18.13
C HIS A 55 2.58 -9.59 -18.02
N GLN A 56 2.08 -9.05 -19.13
CA GLN A 56 1.28 -7.81 -19.15
C GLN A 56 -0.01 -7.96 -18.35
N GLY A 57 -0.70 -9.10 -18.48
CA GLY A 57 -1.89 -9.42 -17.68
C GLY A 57 -1.60 -9.41 -16.17
N TRP A 58 -0.48 -10.03 -15.76
CA TRP A 58 -0.04 -10.00 -14.37
C TRP A 58 0.33 -8.58 -13.90
N GLN A 59 1.05 -7.79 -14.71
CA GLN A 59 1.38 -6.40 -14.37
C GLN A 59 0.13 -5.52 -14.20
N SER A 60 -0.84 -5.69 -15.09
CA SER A 60 -2.11 -4.98 -15.07
C SER A 60 -2.97 -5.36 -13.87
N GLY A 61 -2.95 -6.64 -13.46
CA GLY A 61 -3.68 -7.11 -12.27
C GLY A 61 -3.05 -6.69 -10.95
N THR A 62 -1.71 -6.63 -10.86
CA THR A 62 -0.99 -6.33 -9.62
C THR A 62 -0.94 -4.84 -9.29
N GLY A 63 -0.86 -3.95 -10.29
CA GLY A 63 -0.83 -2.50 -10.09
C GLY A 63 -2.00 -1.97 -9.23
N PRO A 64 -3.26 -2.29 -9.56
CA PRO A 64 -4.43 -1.86 -8.79
C PRO A 64 -4.44 -2.34 -7.34
N LEU A 65 -3.85 -3.51 -7.04
CA LEU A 65 -3.78 -4.02 -5.66
C LEU A 65 -2.81 -3.18 -4.81
N ILE A 66 -1.67 -2.78 -5.36
CA ILE A 66 -0.73 -1.87 -4.70
C ILE A 66 -1.39 -0.50 -4.45
N GLU A 67 -2.14 0.02 -5.43
CA GLU A 67 -2.88 1.28 -5.27
C GLU A 67 -3.99 1.18 -4.21
N GLN A 68 -4.67 0.04 -4.10
CA GLN A 68 -5.65 -0.18 -3.01
C GLN A 68 -5.00 -0.18 -1.63
N LEU A 69 -3.79 -0.75 -1.49
CA LEU A 69 -3.03 -0.71 -0.24
C LEU A 69 -2.61 0.71 0.12
N ARG A 70 -2.13 1.50 -0.86
CA ARG A 70 -1.81 2.92 -0.69
C ARG A 70 -3.04 3.72 -0.25
N ALA A 71 -4.18 3.51 -0.90
CA ALA A 71 -5.43 4.17 -0.52
C ALA A 71 -5.89 3.80 0.89
N LEU A 72 -5.71 2.54 1.32
CA LEU A 72 -5.98 2.13 2.69
C LEU A 72 -5.06 2.84 3.68
N ARG A 73 -3.76 2.88 3.39
CA ARG A 73 -2.75 3.58 4.20
C ARG A 73 -3.11 5.06 4.39
N ASP A 74 -3.49 5.75 3.30
CA ASP A 74 -3.88 7.16 3.35
C ASP A 74 -5.15 7.40 4.18
N ARG A 75 -6.13 6.50 4.10
CA ARG A 75 -7.35 6.57 4.93
C ARG A 75 -7.02 6.42 6.41
N VAL A 76 -6.11 5.50 6.77
CA VAL A 76 -5.67 5.32 8.17
C VAL A 76 -4.89 6.54 8.65
N SER A 77 -4.00 7.10 7.83
CA SER A 77 -3.25 8.33 8.13
C SER A 77 -4.20 9.51 8.39
N THR A 78 -5.18 9.70 7.49
CA THR A 78 -6.20 10.74 7.64
C THR A 78 -7.01 10.56 8.94
N ALA A 79 -7.38 9.32 9.26
CA ALA A 79 -8.10 9.02 10.49
C ALA A 79 -7.25 9.34 11.74
N LEU A 80 -5.96 8.96 11.74
CA LEU A 80 -5.03 9.27 12.82
C LEU A 80 -4.93 10.78 13.05
N GLU A 81 -4.71 11.56 12.00
CA GLU A 81 -4.65 13.03 12.08
C GLU A 81 -5.94 13.64 12.65
N ASN A 82 -7.10 13.13 12.22
CA ASN A 82 -8.39 13.60 12.72
C ASN A 82 -8.57 13.30 14.21
N TYR A 83 -8.14 12.12 14.68
CA TYR A 83 -8.20 11.78 16.10
C TYR A 83 -7.24 12.62 16.94
N ILE A 84 -6.02 12.87 16.46
CA ILE A 84 -5.05 13.77 17.13
C ILE A 84 -5.67 15.16 17.30
N LYS A 85 -6.20 15.74 16.21
CA LYS A 85 -6.85 17.06 16.25
C LYS A 85 -8.04 17.09 17.21
N ALA A 86 -8.84 16.03 17.25
CA ALA A 86 -9.96 15.92 18.17
C ALA A 86 -9.51 15.84 19.64
N GLU A 87 -8.43 15.13 19.94
CA GLU A 87 -7.86 15.10 21.30
C GLU A 87 -7.30 16.45 21.73
N GLU A 88 -6.62 17.17 20.83
CA GLU A 88 -6.11 18.52 21.08
C GLU A 88 -7.24 19.52 21.33
N ALA A 89 -8.29 19.48 20.51
CA ALA A 89 -9.48 20.32 20.70
C ALA A 89 -10.21 19.99 22.02
N ASN A 90 -10.31 18.71 22.39
CA ASN A 90 -10.92 18.33 23.66
C ASN A 90 -10.10 18.80 24.86
N ARG A 91 -8.76 18.75 24.79
CA ARG A 91 -7.87 19.30 25.83
C ARG A 91 -8.05 20.82 25.96
N SER A 92 -8.02 21.56 24.85
CA SER A 92 -8.17 23.01 24.86
C SER A 92 -9.54 23.49 25.37
N MET A 93 -10.62 22.76 25.07
CA MET A 93 -11.97 23.07 25.57
C MET A 93 -12.19 22.71 27.05
N THR A 94 -11.48 21.71 27.58
CA THR A 94 -11.67 21.25 28.97
C THR A 94 -10.76 21.92 29.98
N GLY A 95 -9.86 22.82 29.55
CA GLY A 95 -9.01 23.62 30.43
C GLY A 95 -8.00 22.81 31.27
N ARG A 96 -7.69 21.58 30.84
CA ARG A 96 -6.61 20.74 31.39
C ARG A 96 -5.48 20.61 30.38
#